data_AF-A0A9J7BNA1-F1
#
_entry.id   AF-A0A9J7BNA1-F1
#
_cell.length_a   1.000
_cell.length_b   1.000
_cell.length_c   1.000
_cell.angle_alpha   90.00
_cell.angle_beta   90.00
_cell.angle_gamma   90.00
#
_symmetry.space_group_name_H-M   'P 1'
#
loop_
_entity.id
_entity.type
_entity.pdbx_description
1 polymer ?
#
loop_
_entity_poly.entity_id
_entity_poly.type
_entity_poly.pdbx_seq_one_letter_code
_entity_poly.pdbx_strand_id
1 'polypeptide(L)'
;MPNSLLPPEERNLTPDQVEALDKRRELGHTFLVIAGQFATIATVLLLWVGQDLAYSPGWKHPMAYYFALACVLIAGFGITGLALRSGTPRLD
;
A
#
# COMPACT_ATOMS: atom_id res chain seq x y z
N MET A 1 -33.28 -7.55 -6.24
CA MET A 1 -32.67 -8.84 -5.86
C MET A 1 -31.28 -8.56 -5.30
N PRO A 2 -30.84 -9.22 -4.22
CA PRO A 2 -29.50 -9.04 -3.68
C PRO A 2 -28.45 -9.40 -4.73
N ASN A 3 -27.43 -8.55 -4.88
CA ASN A 3 -26.35 -8.82 -5.82
C ASN A 3 -25.49 -9.97 -5.30
N SER A 4 -25.57 -11.14 -5.94
CA SER A 4 -24.83 -12.35 -5.54
C SER A 4 -23.31 -12.23 -5.76
N LEU A 5 -22.86 -11.25 -6.53
CA LEU A 5 -21.44 -10.95 -6.75
C LEU A 5 -20.78 -10.30 -5.53
N LEU A 6 -21.58 -9.74 -4.62
CA LEU A 6 -21.07 -9.15 -3.38
C LEU A 6 -20.86 -10.23 -2.31
N PRO A 7 -19.85 -10.07 -1.44
CA PRO A 7 -19.72 -10.90 -0.24
C PRO A 7 -21.01 -10.91 0.59
N PRO A 8 -21.38 -12.03 1.24
CA PRO A 8 -22.62 -12.13 2.00
C PRO A 8 -22.86 -10.99 2.99
N GLU A 9 -21.81 -10.55 3.69
CA GLU A 9 -21.79 -9.43 4.63
C GLU A 9 -22.09 -8.06 4.00
N GLU A 10 -21.86 -7.89 2.70
CA GLU A 10 -22.07 -6.64 1.97
C GLU A 10 -23.44 -6.57 1.26
N ARG A 11 -24.21 -7.67 1.24
CA ARG A 11 -25.49 -7.75 0.49
C ARG A 11 -26.65 -7.00 1.13
N ASN A 12 -26.59 -6.76 2.43
CA ASN A 12 -27.68 -6.18 3.23
C ASN A 12 -27.28 -4.86 3.92
N LEU A 13 -26.29 -4.15 3.39
CA LEU A 13 -25.85 -2.87 3.93
C LEU A 13 -26.90 -1.77 3.68
N THR A 14 -27.05 -0.88 4.65
CA THR A 14 -27.82 0.36 4.45
C THR A 14 -27.05 1.30 3.50
N PRO A 15 -27.72 2.29 2.87
CA PRO A 15 -27.04 3.25 2.00
C PRO A 15 -25.83 3.93 2.65
N ASP A 16 -25.96 4.36 3.92
CA ASP A 16 -24.87 5.01 4.67
C ASP A 16 -23.68 4.07 4.91
N GLN A 17 -23.94 2.77 5.10
CA GLN A 17 -22.89 1.76 5.28
C GLN A 17 -22.15 1.46 3.98
N VAL A 18 -22.85 1.49 2.85
CA VAL A 18 -22.24 1.34 1.51
C VAL A 18 -21.32 2.53 1.24
N GLU A 19 -21.76 3.76 1.50
CA GLU A 19 -20.94 4.95 1.31
C GLU A 19 -19.66 4.90 2.17
N ALA A 20 -19.79 4.50 3.44
CA ALA A 20 -18.64 4.33 4.32
C ALA A 20 -17.65 3.26 3.82
N LEU A 21 -18.17 2.15 3.28
CA LEU A 21 -17.36 1.07 2.71
C LEU A 21 -16.62 1.53 1.45
N ASP A 22 -17.30 2.23 0.54
CA ASP A 22 -16.71 2.73 -0.69
C ASP A 22 -15.62 3.76 -0.40
N LYS A 23 -15.86 4.69 0.53
CA LYS A 23 -14.85 5.66 0.97
C LYS A 23 -13.60 4.98 1.55
N ARG A 24 -13.78 3.92 2.34
CA ARG A 24 -12.66 3.12 2.87
C ARG A 24 -11.86 2.45 1.74
N ARG A 25 -12.55 1.87 0.77
CA ARG A 25 -11.93 1.20 -0.38
C ARG A 25 -11.21 2.18 -1.31
N GLU A 26 -11.76 3.37 -1.51
CA GLU A 26 -11.13 4.45 -2.26
C GLU A 26 -9.80 4.85 -1.62
N LEU A 27 -9.79 5.09 -0.30
CA LEU A 27 -8.55 5.34 0.46
C LEU A 27 -7.56 4.19 0.35
N GLY A 28 -8.04 2.95 0.46
CA GLY A 28 -7.23 1.76 0.26
C GLY A 28 -6.57 1.72 -1.13
N HIS A 29 -7.33 2.07 -2.17
CA HIS A 29 -6.81 2.16 -3.53
C HIS A 29 -5.77 3.28 -3.66
N THR A 30 -6.01 4.47 -3.09
CA THR A 30 -5.03 5.56 -3.06
C THR A 30 -3.71 5.12 -2.44
N PHE A 31 -3.74 4.41 -1.31
CA PHE A 31 -2.53 3.88 -0.68
C PHE A 31 -1.80 2.86 -1.55
N LEU A 32 -2.53 1.98 -2.26
CA LEU A 32 -1.92 1.05 -3.20
C LEU A 32 -1.25 1.78 -4.38
N VAL A 33 -1.83 2.87 -4.88
CA VAL A 33 -1.20 3.70 -5.93
C VAL A 33 0.09 4.33 -5.42
N ILE A 34 0.08 4.89 -4.20
CA ILE A 34 1.28 5.45 -3.57
C ILE A 34 2.36 4.37 -3.40
N ALA A 35 1.99 3.19 -2.89
CA ALA A 35 2.90 2.06 -2.77
C ALA A 35 3.49 1.65 -4.13
N GLY A 36 2.68 1.62 -5.19
CA GLY A 36 3.13 1.33 -6.55
C GLY A 36 4.14 2.36 -7.08
N GLN A 37 3.92 3.65 -6.85
CA GLN A 37 4.85 4.72 -7.23
C GLN A 37 6.20 4.56 -6.53
N PHE A 38 6.20 4.30 -5.21
CA PHE A 38 7.44 4.02 -4.48
C PHE A 38 8.10 2.71 -4.91
N ALA A 39 7.33 1.69 -5.29
CA ALA A 39 7.88 0.44 -5.83
C ALA A 39 8.62 0.68 -7.15
N THR A 40 8.09 1.53 -8.04
CA THR A 40 8.79 1.96 -9.25
C THR A 40 10.09 2.68 -8.91
N ILE A 41 10.07 3.63 -7.96
CA ILE A 41 11.27 4.34 -7.51
C ILE A 41 12.31 3.36 -6.91
N ALA A 42 11.89 2.46 -6.04
CA ALA A 42 12.76 1.44 -5.44
C ALA A 42 13.39 0.54 -6.50
N THR A 43 12.63 0.16 -7.53
CA THR A 43 13.13 -0.64 -8.67
C THR A 43 14.26 0.08 -9.40
N VAL A 44 14.12 1.39 -9.62
CA VAL A 44 15.18 2.20 -10.24
C VAL A 44 16.40 2.31 -9.31
N LEU A 45 16.19 2.53 -8.01
CA LEU A 45 17.28 2.62 -7.04
C LEU A 45 18.10 1.32 -6.90
N LEU A 46 17.52 0.15 -7.18
CA LEU A 46 18.26 -1.13 -7.18
C LEU A 46 19.49 -1.12 -8.09
N LEU A 47 19.49 -0.31 -9.15
CA LEU A 47 20.63 -0.20 -10.07
C LEU A 47 21.90 0.33 -9.38
N TRP A 48 21.75 1.17 -8.35
CA TRP A 48 22.87 1.82 -7.66
C TRP A 48 23.02 1.42 -6.20
N VAL A 49 22.01 0.80 -5.57
CA VAL A 49 22.04 0.49 -4.13
C VAL A 49 23.22 -0.40 -3.75
N GLY A 50 23.54 -1.41 -4.56
CA GLY A 50 24.68 -2.30 -4.31
C GLY A 50 26.02 -1.60 -4.46
N GLN A 51 26.15 -0.71 -5.45
CA GLN A 51 27.36 0.09 -5.65
C GLN A 51 27.57 1.09 -4.51
N ASP A 52 26.48 1.75 -4.08
CA ASP A 52 26.51 2.71 -2.99
C ASP A 52 26.90 2.05 -1.66
N LEU A 53 26.38 0.86 -1.36
CA LEU A 53 26.75 0.10 -0.16
C LEU A 53 28.21 -0.39 -0.19
N ALA A 54 28.74 -0.73 -1.37
CA ALA A 54 30.08 -1.29 -1.49
C ALA A 54 31.19 -0.23 -1.52
N TYR A 55 30.94 0.92 -2.17
CA TYR A 55 32.00 1.87 -2.52
C TYR A 55 31.92 3.20 -1.78
N SER A 56 30.75 3.58 -1.24
CA SER A 56 30.63 4.87 -0.57
C SER A 56 31.31 4.84 0.81
N PRO A 57 32.07 5.89 1.17
CA PRO A 57 32.86 5.89 2.40
C PRO A 57 32.00 6.21 3.64
N GLY A 58 32.27 5.49 4.73
CA GLY A 58 31.69 5.77 6.04
C GLY A 58 30.18 5.54 6.06
N TRP A 59 29.41 6.59 6.36
CA TRP A 59 27.92 6.57 6.42
C TRP A 59 27.29 7.33 5.24
N LYS A 60 28.03 7.58 4.16
CA LYS A 60 27.54 8.38 3.04
C LYS A 60 26.87 7.48 2.00
N HIS A 61 25.78 6.80 2.39
CA HIS A 61 25.03 5.88 1.52
C HIS A 61 23.65 6.44 1.13
N PRO A 62 23.58 7.53 0.33
CA PRO A 62 22.32 8.17 0.01
C PRO A 62 21.35 7.24 -0.73
N MET A 63 21.84 6.41 -1.66
CA MET A 63 20.98 5.51 -2.43
C MET A 63 20.44 4.40 -1.53
N ALA A 64 21.26 3.87 -0.62
CA ALA A 64 20.80 2.90 0.38
C ALA A 64 19.73 3.47 1.30
N TYR A 65 19.89 4.71 1.77
CA TYR A 65 18.90 5.35 2.65
C TYR A 65 17.58 5.62 1.94
N TYR A 66 17.61 6.17 0.72
CA TYR A 66 16.39 6.39 -0.05
C TYR A 66 15.71 5.08 -0.44
N PHE A 67 16.48 4.03 -0.75
CA PHE A 67 15.93 2.71 -1.03
C PHE A 67 15.25 2.11 0.20
N ALA A 68 15.91 2.16 1.36
CA ALA A 68 15.34 1.69 2.61
C ALA A 68 14.04 2.44 2.97
N LEU A 69 14.03 3.77 2.81
CA LEU A 69 12.83 4.58 3.01
C LEU A 69 11.72 4.16 2.06
N ALA A 70 12.02 4.00 0.76
CA ALA A 70 11.05 3.54 -0.23
C ALA A 70 10.46 2.18 0.16
N CYS A 71 11.29 1.22 0.60
CA CYS A 71 10.81 -0.08 1.09
C CYS A 71 9.86 0.04 2.28
N VAL A 72 10.16 0.91 3.25
CA VAL A 72 9.27 1.17 4.40
C VAL A 72 7.93 1.74 3.93
N LEU A 73 7.94 2.69 2.99
CA LEU A 73 6.71 3.30 2.46
C LEU A 73 5.89 2.30 1.64
N ILE A 74 6.53 1.47 0.82
CA ILE A 74 5.87 0.39 0.07
C ILE A 74 5.20 -0.59 1.05
N ALA A 75 5.91 -1.03 2.09
CA ALA A 75 5.36 -1.94 3.09
C ALA A 75 4.19 -1.29 3.84
N GLY A 76 4.36 -0.06 4.33
CA GLY A 76 3.33 0.67 5.05
C GLY A 76 2.07 0.90 4.21
N PHE A 77 2.19 1.62 3.11
CA PHE A 77 1.05 1.93 2.24
C PHE A 77 0.49 0.69 1.53
N GLY A 78 1.34 -0.27 1.17
CA GLY A 78 0.91 -1.52 0.54
C GLY A 78 0.06 -2.37 1.49
N ILE A 79 0.53 -2.61 2.72
CA ILE A 79 -0.20 -3.38 3.71
C ILE A 79 -1.49 -2.65 4.12
N THR A 80 -1.40 -1.36 4.46
CA THR A 80 -2.59 -0.58 4.86
C THR A 80 -3.59 -0.47 3.70
N GLY A 81 -3.12 -0.27 2.48
CA GLY A 81 -3.97 -0.20 1.29
C GLY A 81 -4.70 -1.53 1.01
N LEU A 82 -3.99 -2.65 1.13
CA LEU A 82 -4.60 -3.98 1.05
C LEU A 82 -5.63 -4.19 2.16
N ALA A 83 -5.31 -3.84 3.41
CA ALA A 83 -6.20 -4.02 4.56
C ALA A 83 -7.48 -3.17 4.46
N LEU A 84 -7.37 -1.92 3.99
CA LEU A 84 -8.53 -1.04 3.79
C LEU A 84 -9.42 -1.51 2.63
N ARG A 85 -8.80 -2.07 1.58
CA ARG A 85 -9.48 -2.61 0.40
C ARG A 85 -10.14 -3.96 0.69
N SER A 86 -9.48 -4.84 1.44
CA SER A 86 -10.01 -6.14 1.85
C SER A 86 -11.13 -5.91 2.87
N GLY A 87 -12.31 -6.49 2.62
CA GLY A 87 -13.46 -6.43 3.52
C GLY A 87 -13.29 -7.28 4.78
N THR A 88 -12.14 -7.22 5.47
CA THR A 88 -12.01 -7.89 6.76
C THR A 88 -13.01 -7.28 7.74
N PRO A 89 -13.87 -8.09 8.39
CA PRO A 89 -14.79 -7.60 9.40
C PRO A 89 -14.00 -6.87 10.47
N ARG A 90 -14.57 -5.78 10.98
CA ARG A 90 -14.07 -5.13 12.19
C ARG A 90 -14.05 -6.20 13.28
N LEU A 91 -12.86 -6.58 13.75
CA LEU A 91 -12.69 -7.39 14.95
C LEU A 91 -12.89 -6.43 16.12
N ASP A 92 -14.15 -6.07 16.35
CA ASP A 92 -14.60 -5.50 17.62
C ASP A 92 -15.05 -6.67 18.52
#